data_AF-A0A943RUA1-F1
#
_entry.id   AF-A0A943RUA1-F1
#
_cell.length_a   1.000
_cell.length_b   1.000
_cell.length_c   1.000
_cell.angle_alpha   90.00
_cell.angle_beta   90.00
_cell.angle_gamma   90.00
#
_symmetry.space_group_name_H-M   'P 1'
#
loop_
_entity.id
_entity.type
_entity.pdbx_description
1 polymer ?
#
loop_
_entity_poly.entity_id
_entity_poly.type
_entity_poly.pdbx_seq_one_letter_code
_entity_poly.pdbx_strand_id
1 'polypeptide(L)'
;MKTEVKNSATTARTSRRSALTIMLRLVGLVRPLAGFMILAILMGVLGNLAATFISIFGAYALLSAMGFASSSPMVLLFGGMLLFALVRGLLRYAEQECNHFIAFKLLALIRDRVFTALRKLAPAKLEVKNKGNLMSVITSDIELLEVFYAHTISPICIAVVFCIVMVWFIAGTANWILGVIALVSYLIVGVAIPLAMSKRSEQDSAEARDLAGNLSTVTLDNLRGLDEILQY
;
A
#
# COMPACT_ATOMS: atom_id res chain seq x y z
N MET A 1 13.52 -39.31 -31.78
CA MET A 1 14.14 -37.97 -31.67
C MET A 1 13.12 -36.82 -31.63
N LYS A 2 11.93 -37.02 -31.04
CA LYS A 2 10.93 -35.95 -30.76
C LYS A 2 10.40 -36.00 -29.32
N THR A 3 10.86 -36.99 -28.55
CA THR A 3 10.48 -37.23 -27.15
C THR A 3 11.41 -36.55 -26.15
N GLU A 4 12.64 -36.18 -26.53
CA GLU A 4 13.56 -35.46 -25.64
C GLU A 4 13.35 -33.94 -25.59
N VAL A 5 12.77 -33.34 -26.62
CA VAL A 5 12.52 -31.87 -26.65
C VAL A 5 11.37 -31.46 -25.73
N LYS A 6 10.48 -32.39 -25.35
CA LYS A 6 9.36 -32.09 -24.44
C LYS A 6 9.78 -32.03 -22.96
N ASN A 7 10.91 -32.67 -22.61
CA ASN A 7 11.38 -32.73 -21.23
C ASN A 7 12.21 -31.52 -20.80
N SER A 8 12.77 -30.75 -21.74
CA SER A 8 13.56 -29.55 -21.45
C SER A 8 12.71 -28.31 -21.15
N ALA A 9 11.42 -28.32 -21.50
CA ALA A 9 10.48 -27.23 -21.19
C ALA A 9 9.85 -27.34 -19.79
N THR A 10 9.99 -28.48 -19.10
CA THR A 10 9.35 -28.72 -17.78
C THR A 10 10.29 -28.49 -16.59
N THR A 11 11.59 -28.32 -16.82
CA THR A 11 12.63 -28.20 -15.78
C THR A 11 13.11 -26.78 -15.49
N ALA A 12 12.38 -25.76 -15.95
CA ALA A 12 12.70 -24.34 -15.68
C ALA A 12 11.59 -23.58 -14.91
N ARG A 13 10.83 -24.24 -14.03
CA ARG A 13 10.17 -23.53 -12.92
C ARG A 13 11.20 -23.28 -11.82
N THR A 14 12.14 -22.38 -12.09
CA THR A 14 12.95 -21.77 -11.04
C THR A 14 11.98 -21.21 -9.99
N SER A 15 12.25 -21.57 -8.73
CA SER A 15 11.52 -21.09 -7.55
C SER A 15 11.48 -19.55 -7.56
N ARG A 16 10.44 -18.97 -8.16
CA ARG A 16 10.03 -17.59 -7.93
C ARG A 16 9.76 -17.53 -6.43
N ARG A 17 10.69 -16.98 -5.66
CA ARG A 17 10.47 -16.73 -4.23
C ARG A 17 9.11 -16.06 -4.11
N SER A 18 8.23 -16.65 -3.31
CA SER A 18 6.88 -16.11 -3.14
C SER A 18 6.96 -14.64 -2.77
N ALA A 19 6.21 -13.79 -3.49
CA ALA A 19 6.16 -12.35 -3.23
C ALA A 19 5.81 -12.07 -1.76
N LEU A 20 5.01 -12.95 -1.14
CA LEU A 20 4.68 -12.90 0.29
C LEU A 20 5.92 -13.06 1.18
N THR A 21 6.84 -13.97 0.85
CA THR A 21 8.08 -14.16 1.60
C THR A 21 8.99 -12.93 1.51
N ILE A 22 8.99 -12.24 0.36
CA ILE A 22 9.75 -11.00 0.16
C ILE A 22 9.12 -9.87 0.96
N MET A 23 7.79 -9.70 0.89
CA MET A 23 7.06 -8.70 1.69
C MET A 23 7.26 -8.89 3.19
N LEU A 24 7.14 -10.13 3.70
CA LEU A 24 7.38 -10.44 5.12
C LEU A 24 8.80 -10.08 5.56
N ARG A 25 9.80 -10.27 4.68
CA ARG A 25 11.19 -9.92 4.96
C ARG A 25 11.41 -8.41 4.97
N LEU A 26 10.71 -7.65 4.12
CA LEU A 26 10.71 -6.19 4.09
C LEU A 26 10.03 -5.60 5.34
N VAL A 27 8.91 -6.18 5.79
CA VAL A 27 8.26 -5.79 7.07
C VAL A 27 9.21 -5.99 8.25
N GLY A 28 10.01 -7.06 8.25
CA GLY A 28 11.04 -7.30 9.26
C GLY A 28 12.11 -6.21 9.34
N LEU A 29 12.31 -5.43 8.27
CA LEU A 29 13.26 -4.32 8.22
C LEU A 29 12.77 -3.08 8.99
N VAL A 30 11.47 -2.98 9.28
CA VAL A 30 10.84 -1.86 10.00
C VAL A 30 10.96 -2.00 11.52
N ARG A 31 11.41 -3.17 12.03
CA ARG A 31 11.61 -3.45 13.47
C ARG A 31 12.23 -2.30 14.29
N PRO A 32 13.32 -1.63 13.88
CA PRO A 32 13.90 -0.54 14.66
C PRO A 32 13.04 0.73 14.72
N LEU A 33 12.07 0.90 13.81
CA LEU A 33 11.13 2.03 13.75
C LEU A 33 9.70 1.61 14.16
N ALA A 34 9.53 0.41 14.73
CA ALA A 34 8.22 -0.12 15.09
C ALA A 34 7.44 0.79 16.05
N GLY A 35 8.12 1.52 16.94
CA GLY A 35 7.46 2.46 17.87
C GLY A 35 6.73 3.60 17.14
N PHE A 36 7.36 4.22 16.15
CA PHE A 36 6.72 5.25 15.33
C PHE A 36 5.60 4.68 14.46
N MET A 37 5.76 3.45 13.98
CA MET A 37 4.73 2.78 13.19
C MET A 37 3.49 2.46 14.04
N ILE A 38 3.67 2.00 15.29
CA ILE A 38 2.57 1.79 16.24
C ILE A 38 1.87 3.12 16.52
N LEU A 39 2.63 4.21 16.74
CA LEU A 39 2.06 5.53 16.94
C LEU A 39 1.23 5.98 15.73
N ALA A 40 1.76 5.82 14.51
CA ALA A 40 1.03 6.15 13.28
C ALA A 40 -0.27 5.34 13.16
N ILE A 41 -0.21 4.02 13.43
CA ILE A 41 -1.40 3.15 13.40
C ILE A 41 -2.42 3.60 14.46
N LEU A 42 -1.99 3.92 15.68
CA LEU A 42 -2.88 4.41 16.73
C LEU A 42 -3.55 5.73 16.33
N MET A 43 -2.79 6.70 15.81
CA MET A 43 -3.33 7.97 15.33
C MET A 43 -4.33 7.76 14.19
N GLY A 44 -4.01 6.90 13.24
CA GLY A 44 -4.89 6.58 12.11
C GLY A 44 -6.17 5.87 12.53
N VAL A 45 -6.08 4.89 13.43
CA VAL A 45 -7.27 4.19 13.98
C VAL A 45 -8.16 5.17 14.75
N LEU A 46 -7.59 5.99 15.62
CA LEU A 46 -8.34 7.01 16.36
C LEU A 46 -8.96 8.06 15.42
N GLY A 47 -8.24 8.48 14.38
CA GLY A 47 -8.74 9.40 13.37
C GLY A 47 -9.93 8.83 12.59
N ASN A 48 -9.88 7.54 12.26
CA ASN A 48 -10.95 6.86 11.53
C ASN A 48 -12.16 6.55 12.44
N LEU A 49 -11.93 6.30 13.73
CA LEU A 49 -12.98 6.25 14.75
C LEU A 49 -13.68 7.60 14.88
N ALA A 50 -12.92 8.69 15.01
CA ALA A 50 -13.46 10.05 15.03
C ALA A 50 -14.30 10.34 13.78
N ALA A 51 -13.84 9.92 12.59
CA ALA A 51 -14.61 10.03 11.36
C ALA A 51 -15.97 9.31 11.42
N THR A 52 -15.98 8.10 11.99
CA THR A 52 -17.20 7.29 12.11
C THR A 52 -18.16 7.91 13.13
N PHE A 53 -17.65 8.43 14.25
CA PHE A 53 -18.48 9.14 15.23
C PHE A 53 -19.14 10.39 14.63
N ILE A 54 -18.46 11.15 13.78
CA ILE A 54 -19.09 12.30 13.08
C ILE A 54 -20.34 11.84 12.31
N SER A 55 -20.26 10.71 11.58
CA SER A 55 -21.41 10.15 10.87
C SER A 55 -22.52 9.69 11.81
N ILE A 56 -22.16 9.09 12.96
CA ILE A 56 -23.13 8.66 13.98
C ILE A 56 -23.86 9.86 14.58
N PHE A 57 -23.13 10.90 14.98
CA PHE A 57 -23.73 12.14 15.50
C PHE A 57 -24.61 12.83 14.45
N GLY A 58 -24.18 12.84 13.18
CA GLY A 58 -24.98 13.36 12.07
C GLY A 58 -26.30 12.58 11.89
N ALA A 59 -26.25 11.25 11.96
CA ALA A 59 -27.45 10.42 11.90
C ALA A 59 -28.38 10.68 13.11
N TYR A 60 -27.84 10.77 14.33
CA TYR A 60 -28.62 11.09 15.53
C TYR A 60 -29.25 12.49 15.46
N ALA A 61 -28.53 13.48 14.94
CA ALA A 61 -29.03 14.84 14.74
C ALA A 61 -30.23 14.85 13.77
N LEU A 62 -30.15 14.08 12.69
CA LEU A 62 -31.24 13.93 11.74
C LEU A 62 -32.47 13.26 12.38
N LEU A 63 -32.27 12.16 13.12
CA LEU A 63 -33.37 11.46 13.81
C LEU A 63 -34.03 12.35 14.88
N SER A 64 -33.24 13.12 15.61
CA SER A 64 -33.75 14.07 16.61
C SER A 64 -34.55 15.20 15.97
N ALA A 65 -34.12 15.73 14.83
CA ALA A 65 -34.86 16.75 14.08
C ALA A 65 -36.20 16.23 13.55
N MET A 66 -36.28 14.94 13.22
CA MET A 66 -37.50 14.27 12.78
C MET A 66 -38.42 13.83 13.94
N GLY A 67 -38.00 14.02 15.20
CA GLY A 67 -38.78 13.65 16.38
C GLY A 67 -38.77 12.15 16.74
N PHE A 68 -37.92 11.33 16.11
CA PHE A 68 -37.81 9.89 16.38
C PHE A 68 -36.81 9.54 17.50
N ALA A 69 -35.96 10.48 17.92
CA ALA A 69 -34.98 10.29 18.98
C ALA A 69 -35.18 11.31 20.11
N SER A 70 -34.68 10.99 21.31
CA SER A 70 -34.67 11.89 22.46
C SER A 70 -34.18 13.29 22.07
N SER A 71 -34.86 14.34 22.57
CA SER A 71 -34.49 15.75 22.37
C SER A 71 -33.16 16.08 23.03
N SER A 72 -32.06 15.57 22.46
CA SER A 72 -30.73 16.01 22.83
C SER A 72 -30.53 17.41 22.25
N PRO A 73 -29.92 18.36 22.98
CA PRO A 73 -29.77 19.72 22.47
C PRO A 73 -28.97 19.69 21.17
N MET A 74 -29.54 20.25 20.10
CA MET A 74 -28.91 20.25 18.77
C MET A 74 -27.49 20.86 18.82
N VAL A 75 -27.29 21.84 19.69
CA VAL A 75 -26.00 22.49 19.98
C VAL A 75 -24.95 21.50 20.47
N LEU A 76 -25.32 20.52 21.31
CA LEU A 76 -24.40 19.49 21.81
C LEU A 76 -24.00 18.52 20.71
N LEU A 77 -24.93 18.12 19.83
CA LEU A 77 -24.65 17.22 18.71
C LEU A 77 -23.70 17.89 17.70
N PHE A 78 -24.00 19.13 17.29
CA PHE A 78 -23.13 19.88 16.38
C PHE A 78 -21.78 20.25 17.02
N GLY A 79 -21.77 20.62 18.30
CA GLY A 79 -20.54 20.87 19.05
C GLY A 79 -19.65 19.63 19.12
N GLY A 80 -20.24 18.46 19.39
CA GLY A 80 -19.54 17.18 19.35
C GLY A 80 -18.98 16.86 17.97
N MET A 81 -19.78 17.04 16.90
CA MET A 81 -19.31 16.84 15.53
C MET A 81 -18.11 17.74 15.19
N LEU A 82 -18.16 19.02 15.57
CA LEU A 82 -17.08 19.97 15.32
C LEU A 82 -15.80 19.55 16.08
N LEU A 83 -15.93 19.14 17.34
CA LEU A 83 -14.80 18.61 18.11
C LEU A 83 -14.17 17.38 17.45
N PHE A 84 -14.99 16.38 17.09
CA PHE A 84 -14.47 15.18 16.42
C PHE A 84 -13.88 15.49 15.04
N ALA A 85 -14.41 16.48 14.32
CA ALA A 85 -13.85 16.93 13.04
C ALA A 85 -12.45 17.55 13.21
N LEU A 86 -12.26 18.39 14.23
CA LEU A 86 -10.96 18.98 14.54
C LEU A 86 -9.94 17.91 14.99
N VAL A 87 -10.35 17.03 15.91
CA VAL A 87 -9.52 15.91 16.38
C VAL A 87 -9.14 15.00 15.22
N ARG A 88 -10.09 14.67 14.34
CA ARG A 88 -9.81 13.89 13.11
C ARG A 88 -8.78 14.58 12.23
N GLY A 89 -8.90 15.89 12.03
CA GLY A 89 -7.95 16.66 11.23
C GLY A 89 -6.53 16.57 11.79
N LEU A 90 -6.38 16.77 13.09
CA LEU A 90 -5.08 16.71 13.78
C LEU A 90 -4.48 15.29 13.75
N LEU A 91 -5.30 14.27 14.03
CA LEU A 91 -4.86 12.87 14.02
C LEU A 91 -4.42 12.41 12.63
N ARG A 92 -5.16 12.81 11.58
CA ARG A 92 -4.80 12.51 10.19
C ARG A 92 -3.48 13.18 9.79
N TYR A 93 -3.28 14.44 10.21
CA TYR A 93 -2.02 15.13 9.96
C TYR A 93 -0.85 14.42 10.67
N ALA A 94 -1.00 14.10 11.95
CA ALA A 94 0.02 13.38 12.72
C ALA A 94 0.34 12.00 12.14
N GLU A 95 -0.67 11.26 11.68
CA GLU A 95 -0.49 9.97 10.99
C GLU A 95 0.37 10.12 9.72
N GLN A 96 0.05 11.08 8.87
CA GLN A 96 0.75 11.30 7.60
C GLN A 96 2.20 11.72 7.81
N GLU A 97 2.46 12.60 8.76
CA GLU A 97 3.82 13.02 9.14
C GLU A 97 4.63 11.84 9.71
N CYS A 98 4.03 11.02 10.58
CA CYS A 98 4.72 9.82 11.10
C CYS A 98 5.05 8.82 9.99
N ASN A 99 4.11 8.57 9.07
CA ASN A 99 4.31 7.65 7.96
C ASN A 99 5.44 8.12 7.02
N HIS A 100 5.48 9.40 6.67
CA HIS A 100 6.56 9.95 5.85
C HIS A 100 7.91 9.95 6.57
N PHE A 101 7.93 10.31 7.86
CA PHE A 101 9.16 10.26 8.65
C PHE A 101 9.77 8.84 8.67
N ILE A 102 8.94 7.82 8.87
CA ILE A 102 9.36 6.42 8.82
C ILE A 102 9.92 6.07 7.44
N ALA A 103 9.21 6.44 6.38
CA ALA A 103 9.59 6.12 5.01
C ALA A 103 10.93 6.76 4.61
N PHE A 104 11.12 8.06 4.85
CA PHE A 104 12.39 8.74 4.54
C PHE A 104 13.57 8.18 5.34
N LYS A 105 13.35 7.85 6.61
CA LYS A 105 14.42 7.29 7.45
C LYS A 105 14.81 5.87 7.02
N LEU A 106 13.83 5.05 6.61
CA LEU A 106 14.09 3.75 6.00
C LEU A 106 14.82 3.90 4.67
N LEU A 107 14.43 4.87 3.84
CA LEU A 107 15.07 5.17 2.57
C LEU A 107 16.56 5.48 2.75
N ALA A 108 16.89 6.34 3.70
CA ALA A 108 18.27 6.72 4.01
C ALA A 108 19.11 5.51 4.47
N LEU A 109 18.56 4.66 5.35
CA LEU A 109 19.25 3.46 5.85
C LEU A 109 19.48 2.42 4.74
N ILE A 110 18.50 2.23 3.85
CA ILE A 110 18.62 1.29 2.75
C ILE A 110 19.64 1.79 1.74
N ARG A 111 19.59 3.08 1.40
CA ARG A 111 20.54 3.74 0.51
C ARG A 111 21.97 3.55 1.01
N ASP A 112 22.26 3.85 2.27
CA ASP A 112 23.59 3.69 2.85
C ASP A 112 24.11 2.24 2.78
N ARG A 113 23.25 1.26 3.11
CA ARG A 113 23.62 -0.17 3.02
C ARG A 113 23.92 -0.61 1.60
N VAL A 114 23.13 -0.17 0.63
CA VAL A 114 23.32 -0.52 -0.78
C VAL A 114 24.61 0.09 -1.31
N PHE A 115 24.87 1.38 -1.03
CA PHE A 115 26.13 2.02 -1.41
C PHE A 115 27.35 1.35 -0.76
N THR A 116 27.24 0.98 0.52
CA THR A 116 28.32 0.28 1.23
C THR A 116 28.60 -1.10 0.61
N ALA A 117 27.55 -1.85 0.26
CA ALA A 117 27.69 -3.13 -0.42
C ALA A 117 28.32 -2.97 -1.81
N LEU A 118 27.84 -2.00 -2.60
CA LEU A 118 28.40 -1.69 -3.92
C LEU A 118 29.89 -1.35 -3.84
N ARG A 119 30.30 -0.53 -2.86
CA ARG A 119 31.71 -0.16 -2.65
C ARG A 119 32.59 -1.38 -2.34
N LYS A 120 32.05 -2.39 -1.65
CA LYS A 120 32.77 -3.64 -1.36
C LYS A 120 32.86 -4.58 -2.57
N LEU A 121 31.89 -4.57 -3.48
CA LEU A 121 31.90 -5.37 -4.71
C LEU A 121 32.67 -4.71 -5.88
N ALA A 122 32.85 -3.39 -5.81
CA ALA A 122 33.54 -2.59 -6.81
C ALA A 122 34.98 -3.04 -7.16
N PRO A 123 35.80 -3.61 -6.25
CA PRO A 123 37.16 -4.01 -6.59
C PRO A 123 37.26 -5.20 -7.57
N ALA A 124 36.20 -5.98 -7.80
CA ALA A 124 36.31 -7.24 -8.56
C ALA A 124 35.15 -7.60 -9.52
N LYS A 125 33.96 -6.96 -9.44
CA LYS A 125 32.79 -7.38 -10.25
C LYS A 125 31.98 -6.27 -10.93
N LEU A 126 32.38 -5.00 -10.81
CA LEU A 126 31.66 -3.86 -11.44
C LEU A 126 32.18 -3.45 -12.82
N GLU A 127 33.19 -4.12 -13.38
CA GLU A 127 33.62 -3.88 -14.77
C GLU A 127 32.70 -4.51 -15.82
N VAL A 128 31.93 -5.56 -15.46
CA VAL A 128 31.12 -6.34 -16.41
C VAL A 128 29.64 -5.88 -16.48
N LYS A 129 29.19 -5.01 -15.55
CA LYS A 129 27.81 -4.46 -15.55
C LYS A 129 27.84 -2.95 -15.69
N ASN A 130 27.11 -2.42 -16.68
CA ASN A 130 26.92 -0.98 -16.94
C ASN A 130 26.66 -0.18 -15.65
N LYS A 131 27.69 0.52 -15.14
CA LYS A 131 27.69 1.20 -13.83
C LYS A 131 26.54 2.22 -13.69
N GLY A 132 26.16 2.88 -14.78
CA GLY A 132 25.05 3.85 -14.80
C GLY A 132 23.66 3.21 -14.68
N ASN A 133 23.45 2.02 -15.27
CA ASN A 133 22.15 1.34 -15.21
C ASN A 133 21.91 0.76 -13.79
N LEU A 134 22.96 0.26 -13.14
CA LEU A 134 22.84 -0.29 -11.79
C LEU A 134 22.47 0.78 -10.76
N MET A 135 23.04 1.98 -10.86
CA MET A 135 22.76 3.06 -9.91
C MET A 135 21.39 3.70 -10.13
N SER A 136 20.95 3.80 -11.39
CA SER A 136 19.60 4.26 -11.76
C SER A 136 18.52 3.30 -11.24
N VAL A 137 18.66 1.99 -11.52
CA VAL A 137 17.73 0.95 -11.04
C VAL A 137 17.68 0.92 -9.52
N ILE A 138 18.82 1.05 -8.83
CA ILE A 138 18.86 1.06 -7.36
C ILE A 138 18.16 2.29 -6.79
N THR A 139 18.33 3.47 -7.41
CA THR A 139 17.72 4.71 -6.88
C THR A 139 16.21 4.69 -7.08
N SER A 140 15.72 4.29 -8.26
CA SER A 140 14.29 4.12 -8.52
C SER A 140 13.66 3.03 -7.65
N ASP A 141 14.31 1.88 -7.47
CA ASP A 141 13.78 0.81 -6.60
C ASP A 141 13.73 1.26 -5.13
N ILE A 142 14.69 2.06 -4.69
CA ILE A 142 14.70 2.64 -3.34
C ILE A 142 13.53 3.61 -3.19
N GLU A 143 13.31 4.54 -4.13
CA GLU A 143 12.19 5.49 -4.08
C GLU A 143 10.82 4.78 -4.05
N LEU A 144 10.67 3.68 -4.77
CA LEU A 144 9.45 2.87 -4.71
C LEU A 144 9.16 2.33 -3.30
N LEU A 145 10.19 2.12 -2.47
CA LEU A 145 10.01 1.68 -1.08
C LEU A 145 9.35 2.76 -0.21
N GLU A 146 9.47 4.04 -0.55
CA GLU A 146 8.78 5.11 0.20
C GLU A 146 7.27 4.89 0.17
N VAL A 147 6.70 4.70 -1.03
CA VAL A 147 5.27 4.47 -1.23
C VAL A 147 4.82 3.19 -0.52
N PHE A 148 5.67 2.15 -0.55
CA PHE A 148 5.39 0.91 0.15
C PHE A 148 5.32 1.10 1.69
N TYR A 149 6.27 1.82 2.29
CA TYR A 149 6.30 2.01 3.74
C TYR A 149 5.28 3.04 4.23
N ALA A 150 5.17 4.20 3.57
CA ALA A 150 4.26 5.27 4.00
C ALA A 150 2.79 5.01 3.62
N HIS A 151 2.53 4.47 2.43
CA HIS A 151 1.19 4.45 1.83
C HIS A 151 0.62 3.05 1.63
N THR A 152 1.34 1.99 2.00
CA THR A 152 0.83 0.61 1.87
C THR A 152 0.74 -0.08 3.22
N ILE A 153 1.87 -0.25 3.93
CA ILE A 153 1.88 -1.03 5.18
C ILE A 153 1.00 -0.37 6.25
N SER A 154 1.23 0.92 6.53
CA SER A 154 0.53 1.62 7.61
C SER A 154 -0.99 1.68 7.37
N PRO A 155 -1.49 2.10 6.18
CA PRO A 155 -2.93 2.09 5.90
C PRO A 155 -3.59 0.70 5.98
N ILE A 156 -2.89 -0.37 5.54
CA ILE A 156 -3.41 -1.74 5.67
C ILE A 156 -3.55 -2.14 7.15
N CYS A 157 -2.53 -1.85 7.96
CA CYS A 157 -2.60 -2.12 9.40
C CYS A 157 -3.74 -1.34 10.07
N ILE A 158 -3.89 -0.05 9.75
CA ILE A 158 -4.99 0.78 10.25
C ILE A 158 -6.34 0.18 9.88
N ALA A 159 -6.53 -0.21 8.61
CA ALA A 159 -7.79 -0.81 8.14
C ALA A 159 -8.12 -2.10 8.89
N VAL A 160 -7.15 -3.01 9.07
CA VAL A 160 -7.36 -4.28 9.78
C VAL A 160 -7.74 -4.03 11.25
N VAL A 161 -6.97 -3.21 11.95
CA VAL A 161 -7.23 -2.90 13.37
C VAL A 161 -8.58 -2.19 13.53
N PHE A 162 -8.87 -1.22 12.68
CA PHE A 162 -10.15 -0.51 12.68
C PHE A 162 -11.33 -1.46 12.46
N CYS A 163 -11.25 -2.35 11.47
CA CYS A 163 -12.31 -3.34 11.23
C CYS A 163 -12.52 -4.25 12.45
N ILE A 164 -11.45 -4.74 13.08
CA ILE A 164 -11.55 -5.57 14.29
C ILE A 164 -12.24 -4.79 15.42
N VAL A 165 -11.79 -3.57 15.70
CA VAL A 165 -12.37 -2.71 16.73
C VAL A 165 -13.86 -2.45 16.47
N MET A 166 -14.23 -2.14 15.24
CA MET A 166 -15.62 -1.88 14.87
C MET A 166 -16.51 -3.13 14.96
N VAL A 167 -16.02 -4.30 14.52
CA VAL A 167 -16.77 -5.56 14.67
C VAL A 167 -17.03 -5.86 16.14
N TRP A 168 -16.01 -5.72 17.00
CA TRP A 168 -16.16 -5.92 18.44
C TRP A 168 -17.12 -4.92 19.06
N PHE A 169 -17.03 -3.65 18.68
CA PHE A 169 -17.94 -2.59 19.15
C PHE A 169 -19.40 -2.88 18.75
N ILE A 170 -19.66 -3.26 17.50
CA ILE A 170 -21.01 -3.57 17.01
C ILE A 170 -21.57 -4.84 17.67
N ALA A 171 -20.73 -5.88 17.81
CA ALA A 171 -21.12 -7.14 18.43
C ALA A 171 -21.48 -6.96 19.92
N GLY A 172 -20.75 -6.09 20.63
CA GLY A 172 -20.97 -5.82 22.05
C GLY A 172 -22.11 -4.85 22.36
N THR A 173 -22.41 -3.89 21.47
CA THR A 173 -23.42 -2.85 21.73
C THR A 173 -24.80 -3.15 21.16
N ALA A 174 -24.86 -3.69 19.94
CA ALA A 174 -26.12 -3.89 19.23
C ALA A 174 -26.58 -5.34 19.35
N ASN A 175 -25.90 -6.26 18.64
CA ASN A 175 -26.17 -7.69 18.65
C ASN A 175 -24.98 -8.44 18.01
N TRP A 176 -24.68 -9.64 18.51
CA TRP A 176 -23.64 -10.50 17.93
C TRP A 176 -23.84 -10.76 16.43
N ILE A 177 -25.09 -10.96 16.00
CA ILE A 177 -25.46 -11.22 14.60
C ILE A 177 -25.04 -10.06 13.69
N LEU A 178 -25.24 -8.81 14.14
CA LEU A 178 -24.85 -7.62 13.37
C LEU A 178 -23.33 -7.50 13.25
N GLY A 179 -22.59 -7.92 14.29
CA GLY A 179 -21.13 -8.01 14.24
C GLY A 179 -20.63 -9.01 13.21
N VAL A 180 -21.27 -10.18 13.11
CA VAL A 180 -20.94 -11.19 12.08
C VAL A 180 -21.23 -10.66 10.67
N ILE A 181 -22.38 -10.00 10.48
CA ILE A 181 -22.72 -9.38 9.18
C ILE A 181 -21.69 -8.31 8.81
N ALA A 182 -21.27 -7.47 9.75
CA ALA A 182 -20.23 -6.46 9.52
C ALA A 182 -18.88 -7.10 9.15
N LEU A 183 -18.48 -8.18 9.82
CA LEU A 183 -17.25 -8.89 9.49
C LEU A 183 -17.28 -9.47 8.07
N VAL A 184 -18.39 -10.09 7.69
CA VAL A 184 -18.58 -10.64 6.34
C VAL A 184 -18.55 -9.54 5.30
N SER A 185 -19.22 -8.40 5.54
CA SER A 185 -19.21 -7.28 4.59
C SER A 185 -17.82 -6.65 4.44
N TYR A 186 -17.07 -6.48 5.53
CA TYR A 186 -15.69 -5.99 5.47
C TYR A 186 -14.76 -6.94 4.70
N LEU A 187 -14.92 -8.27 4.83
CA LEU A 187 -14.13 -9.23 4.05
C LEU A 187 -14.48 -9.20 2.55
N ILE A 188 -15.77 -9.05 2.22
CA ILE A 188 -16.21 -8.98 0.82
C ILE A 188 -15.64 -7.72 0.16
N VAL A 189 -15.84 -6.56 0.79
CA VAL A 189 -15.42 -5.26 0.24
C VAL A 189 -13.91 -5.09 0.27
N GLY A 190 -13.26 -5.46 1.38
CA GLY A 190 -11.83 -5.25 1.59
C GLY A 190 -10.93 -6.29 0.92
N VAL A 191 -11.43 -7.50 0.65
CA VAL A 191 -10.59 -8.61 0.14
C VAL A 191 -11.17 -9.24 -1.11
N ALA A 192 -12.43 -9.69 -1.09
CA ALA A 192 -12.99 -10.46 -2.20
C ALA A 192 -13.08 -9.63 -3.49
N ILE A 193 -13.58 -8.39 -3.40
CA ILE A 193 -13.71 -7.50 -4.56
C ILE A 193 -12.34 -7.16 -5.17
N PRO A 194 -11.34 -6.65 -4.40
CA PRO A 194 -10.02 -6.37 -4.95
C PRO A 194 -9.33 -7.59 -5.57
N LEU A 195 -9.46 -8.78 -4.97
CA LEU A 195 -8.89 -10.01 -5.53
C LEU A 195 -9.59 -10.45 -6.82
N ALA A 196 -10.91 -10.32 -6.89
CA ALA A 196 -11.66 -10.64 -8.09
C ALA A 196 -11.31 -9.69 -9.23
N MET A 197 -11.20 -8.38 -8.95
CA MET A 197 -10.82 -7.38 -9.93
C MET A 197 -9.36 -7.57 -10.37
N SER A 198 -8.44 -7.79 -9.43
CA SER A 198 -7.03 -8.02 -9.73
C SER A 198 -6.79 -9.23 -10.65
N LYS A 199 -7.56 -10.31 -10.47
CA LYS A 199 -7.47 -11.49 -11.35
C LYS A 199 -8.04 -11.23 -12.74
N ARG A 200 -9.14 -10.48 -12.83
CA ARG A 200 -9.75 -10.12 -14.13
C ARG A 200 -8.84 -9.20 -14.93
N SER A 201 -8.20 -8.25 -14.28
CA SER A 201 -7.30 -7.29 -14.93
C SER A 201 -5.90 -7.83 -15.22
N GLU A 202 -5.59 -9.09 -14.90
CA GLU A 202 -4.25 -9.65 -15.07
C GLU A 202 -3.85 -9.77 -16.56
N GLN A 203 -4.79 -10.21 -17.40
CA GLN A 203 -4.59 -10.36 -18.84
C GLN A 203 -4.47 -8.99 -19.52
N ASP A 204 -5.43 -8.09 -19.29
CA ASP A 204 -5.40 -6.72 -19.83
C ASP A 204 -4.11 -5.98 -19.41
N SER A 205 -3.68 -6.16 -18.17
CA SER A 205 -2.42 -5.57 -17.69
C SER A 205 -1.19 -6.19 -18.35
N ALA A 206 -1.23 -7.48 -18.71
CA ALA A 206 -0.13 -8.13 -19.42
C ALA A 206 -0.05 -7.61 -20.86
N GLU A 207 -1.18 -7.54 -21.55
CA GLU A 207 -1.25 -7.02 -22.91
C GLU A 207 -0.82 -5.55 -22.99
N ALA A 208 -1.28 -4.71 -22.07
CA ALA A 208 -0.87 -3.31 -21.99
C ALA A 208 0.64 -3.14 -21.76
N ARG A 209 1.26 -4.03 -20.96
CA ARG A 209 2.71 -4.04 -20.73
C ARG A 209 3.49 -4.47 -21.98
N ASP A 210 2.99 -5.47 -22.69
CA ASP A 210 3.61 -5.93 -23.94
C ASP A 210 3.51 -4.85 -25.02
N LEU A 211 2.36 -4.19 -25.15
CA LEU A 211 2.17 -3.10 -26.11
C LEU A 211 3.08 -1.90 -25.81
N ALA A 212 3.21 -1.52 -24.53
CA ALA A 212 4.13 -0.46 -24.10
C ALA A 212 5.60 -0.83 -24.35
N GLY A 213 5.96 -2.11 -24.17
CA GLY A 213 7.29 -2.63 -24.50
C GLY A 213 7.59 -2.54 -26.00
N ASN A 214 6.63 -2.92 -26.84
CA ASN A 214 6.75 -2.83 -28.29
C ASN A 214 6.88 -1.38 -28.75
N LEU A 215 6.06 -0.46 -28.24
CA LEU A 215 6.15 0.98 -28.51
C LEU A 215 7.52 1.54 -28.13
N SER A 216 8.04 1.18 -26.95
CA SER A 216 9.37 1.61 -26.50
C SER A 216 10.48 1.09 -27.42
N THR A 217 10.36 -0.17 -27.88
CA THR A 217 11.32 -0.78 -28.80
C THR A 217 11.31 -0.08 -30.15
N VAL A 218 10.13 0.11 -30.76
CA VAL A 218 9.98 0.82 -32.03
C VAL A 218 10.51 2.25 -31.94
N THR A 219 10.23 2.95 -30.84
CA THR A 219 10.71 4.32 -30.64
C THR A 219 12.23 4.37 -30.55
N LEU A 220 12.85 3.44 -29.82
CA LEU A 220 14.30 3.35 -29.69
C LEU A 220 14.97 2.94 -31.01
N ASP A 221 14.38 2.03 -31.76
CA ASP A 221 14.89 1.59 -33.07
C ASP A 221 14.82 2.73 -34.08
N ASN A 222 13.73 3.49 -34.10
CA ASN A 222 13.62 4.69 -34.94
C ASN A 222 14.65 5.75 -34.55
N LEU A 223 14.86 5.99 -33.25
CA LEU A 223 15.86 6.96 -32.78
C LEU A 223 17.29 6.52 -33.11
N ARG A 224 17.59 5.23 -33.07
CA ARG A 224 18.90 4.69 -33.45
C ARG A 224 19.11 4.66 -34.96
N GLY A 225 18.05 4.43 -35.73
CA GLY A 225 18.06 4.45 -37.19
C GLY A 225 17.97 5.84 -37.82
N LEU A 226 17.82 6.91 -37.02
CA LEU A 226 17.75 8.29 -37.52
C LEU A 226 18.97 8.67 -38.36
N ASP A 227 20.17 8.21 -37.98
CA ASP A 227 21.40 8.47 -38.74
C ASP A 227 21.37 7.79 -40.12
N GLU A 228 20.78 6.59 -40.25
CA GLU A 228 20.59 5.91 -41.55
C GLU A 228 19.49 6.57 -42.39
N ILE A 229 18.41 7.05 -41.76
CA ILE A 229 17.31 7.75 -42.44
C ILE A 229 17.78 9.11 -42.97
N LEU A 230 18.64 9.83 -42.24
CA LEU A 230 19.21 11.11 -42.69
C LEU A 230 20.23 10.96 -43.82
N GLN A 231 20.75 9.75 -44.06
CA GLN A 231 21.78 9.48 -45.06
C GLN A 231 21.21 9.24 -46.47
N TYR A 232 19.90 8.98 -46.58
CA TYR A 232 19.15 8.81 -47.84
C TYR A 232 18.18 9.97 -48.09
#